data_AF-A0A9D8ZAG0-F1
#
_entry.id   AF-A0A9D8ZAG0-F1
#
_cell.length_a   1.000
_cell.length_b   1.000
_cell.length_c   1.000
_cell.angle_alpha   90.00
_cell.angle_beta   90.00
_cell.angle_gamma   90.00
#
_symmetry.space_group_name_H-M   'P 1'
#
loop_
_entity.id
_entity.type
_entity.pdbx_description
1 polymer ?
#
loop_
_entity_poly.entity_id
_entity_poly.type
_entity_poly.pdbx_seq_one_letter_code
_entity_poly.pdbx_strand_id
1 'polypeptide(L)' 'MKVELDLSKRPDAAPAPKSLAGLSLPALKAEMEAFGVPPKQAGMRAKQIRRWAHHMGCQDFMEMTDVA' A
#
# COMPACT_ATOMS: atom_id res chain seq x y z
N MET A 1 -35.42 -2.49 15.08
CA MET A 1 -34.11 -2.87 15.66
C MET A 1 -33.25 -1.61 15.66
N LYS A 2 -32.93 -1.03 16.82
CA LYS A 2 -32.21 0.25 16.92
C LYS A 2 -30.73 -0.08 17.13
N VAL A 3 -29.89 0.23 16.14
CA VAL A 3 -28.44 0.05 16.24
C VAL A 3 -27.85 1.39 16.65
N GLU A 4 -27.31 1.48 17.86
CA GLU A 4 -26.61 2.67 18.35
C GLU A 4 -25.11 2.51 18.08
N LEU A 5 -24.54 3.44 17.33
CA LEU A 5 -23.12 3.48 16.97
C LEU A 5 -22.34 4.13 18.13
N ASP A 6 -21.63 3.32 18.91
CA ASP A 6 -20.74 3.80 19.99
C ASP A 6 -19.37 4.18 19.42
N LEU A 7 -19.10 5.49 19.37
CA LEU A 7 -17.86 6.08 18.88
C LEU A 7 -16.69 6.00 19.89
N SER A 8 -16.96 5.59 21.14
CA SER A 8 -15.94 5.47 22.20
C SER A 8 -15.12 4.18 22.05
N LYS A 9 -15.65 3.21 21.31
CA LYS A 9 -15.01 1.91 21.12
C LYS A 9 -13.98 2.00 20.00
N ARG A 10 -12.69 2.11 20.37
CA ARG A 10 -11.62 1.84 19.39
C ARG A 10 -11.66 0.35 19.04
N PRO A 11 -11.69 0.00 17.74
CA PRO A 11 -11.55 -1.40 17.36
C PRO A 11 -10.18 -1.90 17.84
N ASP A 12 -10.14 -3.14 18.33
CA ASP A 12 -8.90 -3.89 18.54
C ASP A 12 -8.30 -4.16 17.16
N ALA A 13 -7.65 -3.14 16.59
CA ALA A 13 -7.02 -3.22 15.30
C ALA A 13 -5.67 -3.90 15.50
N ALA A 14 -5.58 -5.16 15.08
CA ALA A 14 -4.29 -5.79 14.81
C ALA A 14 -3.44 -4.84 13.95
N PRO A 15 -2.11 -4.80 14.13
CA PRO A 15 -1.25 -3.91 13.37
C PRO A 15 -1.49 -4.12 11.87
N ALA A 16 -2.11 -3.13 11.23
CA ALA A 16 -2.38 -3.18 9.82
C ALA A 16 -1.03 -3.08 9.06
N PRO A 17 -0.90 -3.78 7.92
CA PRO A 17 0.25 -3.58 7.05
C PRO A 17 0.36 -2.10 6.68
N LYS A 18 1.60 -1.60 6.61
CA LYS A 18 1.85 -0.19 6.28
C LYS A 18 1.27 0.11 4.91
N SER A 19 0.41 1.13 4.85
CA SER A 19 -0.19 1.55 3.59
C SER A 19 0.88 2.15 2.67
N LEU A 20 0.96 1.62 1.45
CA LEU A 20 1.78 2.18 0.38
C LEU A 20 1.04 3.28 -0.39
N ALA A 21 -0.27 3.39 -0.22
CA ALA A 21 -1.09 4.40 -0.88
C ALA A 21 -0.74 5.79 -0.35
N GLY A 22 -0.55 6.75 -1.26
CA GLY A 22 -0.23 8.15 -0.90
C GLY A 22 1.25 8.40 -0.58
N LEU A 23 2.11 7.37 -0.56
CA LEU A 23 3.55 7.57 -0.45
C LEU A 23 4.11 8.25 -1.71
N SER A 24 5.08 9.14 -1.52
CA SER A 24 5.83 9.73 -2.63
C SER A 24 6.69 8.65 -3.31
N LEU A 25 7.07 8.86 -4.57
CA LEU A 25 7.94 7.93 -5.30
C LEU A 25 9.24 7.57 -4.54
N PRO A 26 9.99 8.51 -3.93
CA PRO A 26 11.17 8.15 -3.15
C PRO A 26 10.84 7.37 -1.87
N ALA A 27 9.70 7.62 -1.22
CA ALA A 27 9.25 6.86 -0.07
C ALA A 27 8.85 5.42 -0.45
N LEU A 28 8.15 5.23 -1.58
CA LEU A 28 7.85 3.90 -2.12
C LEU A 28 9.13 3.12 -2.42
N LYS A 29 10.13 3.77 -3.02
CA LYS A 29 11.41 3.14 -3.31
C LYS A 29 12.12 2.69 -2.03
N ALA A 30 12.18 3.54 -1.00
CA ALA A 30 12.77 3.19 0.28
C ALA A 30 12.07 1.97 0.91
N GLU A 31 10.75 1.89 0.78
CA GLU A 31 10.00 0.76 1.29
C GLU A 31 10.27 -0.52 0.51
N MET A 32 10.36 -0.46 -0.82
CA MET A 32 10.77 -1.61 -1.63
C MET A 32 12.17 -2.11 -1.23
N GLU A 33 13.11 -1.20 -0.97
CA GLU A 33 14.45 -1.56 -0.49
C GLU A 33 14.41 -2.18 0.92
N ALA A 34 13.57 -1.66 1.82
CA ALA A 34 13.34 -2.24 3.15
C ALA A 34 12.70 -3.64 3.09
N PHE A 35 11.88 -3.91 2.07
CA PHE A 35 11.34 -5.24 1.77
C PHE A 35 12.37 -6.18 1.11
N GLY A 36 13.57 -5.71 0.79
CA GLY A 36 14.64 -6.51 0.19
C GLY A 36 14.66 -6.52 -1.35
N VAL A 37 13.87 -5.66 -2.00
CA VAL A 37 13.96 -5.49 -3.46
C VAL A 37 15.31 -4.85 -3.80
N PRO A 38 16.07 -5.40 -4.76
CA PRO A 38 17.34 -4.81 -5.15
C PRO A 38 17.16 -3.34 -5.57
N PRO A 39 18.08 -2.42 -5.20
CA PRO A 39 17.91 -0.98 -5.43
C PRO A 39 17.77 -0.62 -6.93
N LYS A 40 18.35 -1.46 -7.81
CA LYS A 40 18.19 -1.36 -9.27
C LYS A 40 16.74 -1.59 -9.72
N GLN A 41 16.00 -2.46 -9.04
CA GLN A 41 14.62 -2.81 -9.35
C GLN A 41 13.61 -2.02 -8.51
N ALA A 42 13.98 -1.57 -7.31
CA ALA A 42 13.12 -0.82 -6.40
C ALA A 42 12.50 0.43 -7.05
N GLY A 43 13.29 1.16 -7.85
CA GLY A 43 12.80 2.33 -8.60
C GLY A 43 11.76 1.99 -9.68
N MET A 44 11.91 0.84 -10.35
CA MET A 44 10.95 0.36 -11.34
C MET A 44 9.65 -0.11 -10.66
N ARG A 45 9.78 -0.90 -9.58
CA ARG A 45 8.65 -1.38 -8.77
C ARG A 45 7.84 -0.25 -8.16
N ALA A 46 8.49 0.77 -7.60
CA ALA A 46 7.83 1.96 -7.08
C ALA A 46 7.00 2.69 -8.16
N LYS A 47 7.49 2.78 -9.40
CA LYS A 47 6.74 3.38 -10.51
C LYS A 47 5.53 2.54 -10.92
N GLN A 48 5.67 1.22 -10.99
CA GLN A 48 4.57 0.30 -11.31
C GLN A 48 3.45 0.39 -10.27
N ILE A 49 3.78 0.25 -8.99
CA ILE A 49 2.82 0.36 -7.88
C ILE A 49 2.13 1.71 -7.90
N ARG A 50 2.88 2.81 -8.07
CA ARG A 50 2.31 4.16 -8.15
C ARG A 50 1.36 4.29 -9.35
N ARG A 51 1.68 3.70 -10.50
CA ARG A 51 0.80 3.71 -11.67
C ARG A 51 -0.53 3.03 -11.34
N TRP A 52 -0.50 1.81 -10.79
CA TRP A 52 -1.69 1.05 -10.42
C TRP A 52 -2.51 1.74 -9.32
N ALA A 53 -1.87 2.18 -8.25
CA ALA A 53 -2.56 2.83 -7.13
C ALA A 53 -3.24 4.15 -7.54
N HIS A 54 -2.57 4.99 -8.34
CA HIS A 54 -3.11 6.32 -8.68
C HIS A 54 -3.94 6.38 -9.96
N HIS A 55 -3.60 5.59 -10.98
CA HIS A 55 -4.31 5.65 -12.27
C HIS A 55 -5.42 4.60 -12.35
N MET A 56 -5.23 3.43 -11.75
CA MET A 56 -6.19 2.32 -11.80
C MET A 56 -7.01 2.21 -10.52
N GLY A 57 -6.64 2.94 -9.45
CA GLY A 57 -7.31 2.83 -8.14
C GLY A 57 -7.14 1.47 -7.46
N CYS A 58 -6.16 0.70 -7.92
CA CYS A 58 -5.90 -0.67 -7.50
C CYS A 58 -5.53 -0.72 -6.00
N GLN A 59 -6.19 -1.58 -5.25
CA GLN A 59 -5.90 -1.77 -3.81
C GLN A 59 -5.33 -3.16 -3.50
N ASP A 60 -5.45 -4.11 -4.42
CA ASP A 60 -4.86 -5.45 -4.31
C ASP A 60 -3.59 -5.55 -5.18
N PHE A 61 -2.57 -6.24 -4.66
CA PHE A 61 -1.36 -6.57 -5.42
C PHE A 61 -1.62 -7.65 -6.48
N MET A 62 -2.60 -8.53 -6.27
CA MET A 62 -2.95 -9.59 -7.24
C MET A 62 -3.52 -9.04 -8.55
N GLU A 63 -4.10 -7.85 -8.50
CA GLU A 63 -4.60 -7.12 -9.68
C GLU A 63 -3.45 -6.47 -10.49
N MET A 64 -2.26 -6.29 -9.88
CA MET A 64 -1.11 -5.66 -10.51
C MET A 64 -0.32 -6.68 -11.34
N THR A 65 -0.78 -6.94 -12.56
CA THR A 65 -0.25 -8.00 -13.45
C THR A 65 1.23 -7.92 -13.80
N ASP A 66 1.88 -6.77 -13.59
CA ASP A 66 3.29 -6.55 -13.89
C ASP A 66 4.18 -6.37 -12.65
N VAL A 67 3.63 -6.59 -11.45
CA VAL A 67 4.35 -6.58 -10.16
C VAL A 67 4.56 -8.03 -9.72
N ALA A 68 5.82 -8.45 -9.55
CA ALA A 68 6.22 -9.80 -9.17
C ALA A 68 7.35 -9.79 -8.13
#